data_AF-A0A5N6L415-F1
#
_entry.id   AF-A0A5N6L415-F1
#
_cell.length_a   1.000
_cell.length_b   1.000
_cell.length_c   1.000
_cell.angle_alpha   90.00
_cell.angle_beta   90.00
_cell.angle_gamma   90.00
#
_symmetry.space_group_name_H-M   'P 1'
#
loop_
_entity.id
_entity.type
_entity.pdbx_description
1 polymer ?
#
loop_
_entity_poly.entity_id
_entity_poly.type
_entity_poly.pdbx_seq_one_letter_code
_entity_poly.pdbx_strand_id
1 'polypeptide(L)'
;MSLSCDGSLQNIKHLLDLAYKLTSPSVEIGIDWSIVREKEWSSIPSAIELQEAGVKFKKLEKGTLYDIKFNNGVIEIPLMKIDQRSESICRNMVAYEQYSQNNHFKVYTGFVSFMGYLMNSPKDVEFLRRRGIIENFLGDDEAVSTIFKNLGDNAIVFNLHFAELFRNVNKHCGRRQNVWIANLKHNYFSSPWAFISFLAAATLLLLTLTHTIFSILS
;
A
#
# COMPACT_ATOMS: atom_id res chain seq x y z
N MET A 1 -23.14 -18.90 9.45
CA MET A 1 -22.73 -18.10 8.28
C MET A 1 -23.97 -17.84 7.46
N SER A 2 -24.73 -16.79 7.81
CA SER A 2 -25.98 -16.42 7.15
C SER A 2 -25.64 -15.47 6.00
N LEU A 3 -25.74 -15.96 4.77
CA LEU A 3 -25.77 -15.12 3.58
C LEU A 3 -27.10 -14.36 3.60
N SER A 4 -27.08 -13.09 3.99
CA SER A 4 -28.19 -12.19 3.66
C SER A 4 -28.13 -11.94 2.15
N CYS A 5 -29.12 -12.44 1.42
CA CYS A 5 -29.33 -12.10 0.02
C CYS A 5 -29.78 -10.64 -0.06
N ASP A 6 -28.82 -9.74 -0.19
CA ASP A 6 -29.06 -8.37 -0.62
C ASP A 6 -29.46 -8.37 -2.11
N GLY A 7 -30.24 -7.37 -2.54
CA GLY A 7 -30.80 -7.23 -3.90
C GLY A 7 -29.77 -7.12 -5.03
N SER A 8 -28.47 -7.23 -4.73
CA SER A 8 -27.33 -7.17 -5.66
C SER A 8 -27.22 -8.38 -6.61
N LEU A 9 -27.94 -9.47 -6.34
CA LEU A 9 -27.87 -10.72 -7.12
C LEU A 9 -28.88 -10.83 -8.28
N GLN A 10 -29.65 -9.77 -8.59
CA GLN A 10 -30.50 -9.77 -9.78
C GLN A 10 -29.70 -9.52 -11.08
N ASN A 11 -30.13 -10.17 -12.17
CA ASN A 11 -29.61 -9.98 -13.54
C ASN A 11 -28.10 -10.30 -13.72
N ILE A 12 -27.69 -11.53 -13.40
CA ILE A 12 -26.33 -12.04 -13.65
C ILE A 12 -26.16 -12.36 -15.14
N LYS A 13 -25.19 -11.71 -15.80
CA LYS A 13 -24.94 -11.93 -17.23
C LYS A 13 -24.07 -13.16 -17.50
N HIS A 14 -23.05 -13.39 -16.68
CA HIS A 14 -22.12 -14.53 -16.77
C HIS A 14 -21.37 -14.72 -15.45
N LEU A 15 -20.59 -15.81 -15.34
CA LEU A 15 -19.86 -16.17 -14.11
C LEU A 15 -18.95 -15.05 -13.58
N LEU A 16 -18.25 -14.35 -14.46
CA LEU A 16 -17.38 -13.23 -14.07
C LEU A 16 -18.17 -12.00 -13.56
N ASP A 17 -19.38 -11.74 -14.06
CA ASP A 17 -20.27 -10.69 -13.55
C ASP A 17 -20.79 -11.07 -12.16
N LEU A 18 -21.15 -12.33 -11.94
CA LEU A 18 -21.50 -12.84 -10.61
C LEU A 18 -20.33 -12.71 -9.63
N ALA A 19 -19.14 -13.17 -10.03
CA ALA A 19 -17.95 -13.08 -9.19
C ALA A 19 -17.65 -11.62 -8.82
N TYR A 20 -17.72 -10.73 -9.81
CA TYR A 20 -17.52 -9.30 -9.59
C TYR A 20 -18.57 -8.70 -8.65
N LYS A 21 -19.85 -9.02 -8.81
CA LYS A 21 -20.93 -8.53 -7.93
C LYS A 21 -20.83 -9.05 -6.50
N LEU A 22 -20.35 -10.28 -6.32
CA LEU A 22 -20.14 -10.89 -4.99
C LEU A 22 -18.95 -10.28 -4.25
N THR A 23 -17.91 -9.88 -4.97
CA THR A 23 -16.71 -9.32 -4.36
C THR A 23 -16.83 -7.80 -4.20
N SER A 24 -17.38 -7.11 -5.19
CA SER A 24 -17.42 -5.65 -5.23
C SER A 24 -18.19 -5.09 -4.04
N PRO A 25 -17.68 -4.03 -3.38
CA PRO A 25 -18.46 -3.36 -2.36
C PRO A 25 -19.71 -2.73 -3.00
N SER A 26 -20.80 -2.67 -2.24
CA SER A 26 -21.92 -1.77 -2.52
C SER A 26 -21.45 -0.33 -2.29
N VAL A 27 -20.70 0.20 -3.23
CA VAL A 27 -20.07 1.52 -3.14
C VAL A 27 -21.13 2.61 -3.39
N GLU A 28 -21.75 3.11 -2.32
CA GLU A 28 -22.37 4.43 -2.30
C GLU A 28 -21.33 5.44 -1.79
N ILE A 29 -20.61 6.11 -2.70
CA ILE A 29 -19.69 7.20 -2.32
C ILE A 29 -20.39 8.53 -2.57
N GLY A 30 -20.46 9.37 -1.55
CA GLY A 30 -20.68 10.82 -1.70
C GLY A 30 -19.43 11.44 -2.32
N ILE A 31 -19.52 11.86 -3.59
CA ILE A 31 -18.36 12.21 -4.42
C ILE A 31 -17.96 13.67 -4.23
N ASP A 32 -16.67 13.92 -3.98
CA ASP A 32 -16.02 15.21 -4.22
C ASP A 32 -15.24 15.19 -5.54
N TRP A 33 -15.83 15.80 -6.57
CA TRP A 33 -15.26 15.89 -7.91
C TRP A 33 -14.02 16.80 -8.02
N SER A 34 -13.70 17.58 -6.97
CA SER A 34 -12.51 18.43 -6.97
C SER A 34 -11.21 17.63 -6.97
N ILE A 35 -11.24 16.40 -6.42
CA ILE A 35 -10.10 15.48 -6.35
C ILE A 35 -9.62 15.13 -7.77
N VAL A 36 -10.54 15.12 -8.76
CA VAL A 36 -10.31 14.69 -10.16
C VAL A 36 -9.31 15.51 -10.96
N ARG A 37 -8.99 16.73 -10.51
CA ARG A 37 -8.13 17.65 -11.27
C ARG A 37 -6.65 17.60 -10.89
N GLU A 38 -6.27 16.85 -9.86
CA GLU A 38 -4.87 16.77 -9.42
C GLU A 38 -4.10 15.69 -10.18
N LYS A 39 -3.01 16.09 -10.83
CA LYS A 39 -2.09 15.25 -11.61
C LYS A 39 -1.20 14.33 -10.75
N GLU A 40 -1.41 14.32 -9.44
CA GLU A 40 -0.56 13.65 -8.43
C GLU A 40 -0.94 12.19 -8.16
N TRP A 41 -1.89 11.64 -8.92
CA TRP A 41 -2.38 10.26 -8.72
C TRP A 41 -1.52 9.18 -9.38
N SER A 42 -0.33 9.52 -9.87
CA SER A 42 0.39 8.67 -10.82
C SER A 42 1.19 7.54 -10.18
N SER A 43 1.50 7.59 -8.88
CA SER A 43 2.19 6.51 -8.17
C SER A 43 2.22 6.72 -6.66
N ILE A 44 2.48 5.64 -5.92
CA ILE A 44 2.93 5.68 -4.54
C ILE A 44 4.26 4.91 -4.41
N PRO A 45 5.10 5.20 -3.40
CA PRO A 45 6.30 4.41 -3.11
C PRO A 45 5.98 2.95 -2.76
N SER A 46 6.98 2.08 -2.85
CA SER A 46 6.85 0.65 -2.51
C SER A 46 6.60 0.42 -1.01
N ALA A 47 6.21 -0.80 -0.63
CA ALA A 47 5.93 -1.09 0.78
C ALA A 47 7.13 -0.81 1.70
N ILE A 48 8.35 -1.16 1.28
CA ILE A 48 9.56 -0.85 2.04
C ILE A 48 9.80 0.66 2.06
N GLU A 49 9.76 1.35 0.93
CA GLU A 49 9.98 2.81 0.88
C GLU A 49 8.99 3.57 1.79
N LEU A 50 7.72 3.15 1.78
CA LEU A 50 6.70 3.68 2.70
C LEU A 50 7.06 3.41 4.16
N GLN A 51 7.54 2.20 4.48
CA GLN A 51 8.03 1.89 5.82
C GLN A 51 9.18 2.81 6.24
N GLU A 52 10.10 3.12 5.33
CA GLU A 52 11.23 4.02 5.57
C GLU A 52 10.79 5.47 5.76
N ALA A 53 9.72 5.89 5.08
CA ALA A 53 9.06 7.17 5.27
C ALA A 53 8.18 7.23 6.54
N GLY A 54 8.20 6.20 7.39
CA GLY A 54 7.50 6.16 8.68
C GLY A 54 6.08 5.58 8.63
N VAL A 55 5.64 5.05 7.50
CA VAL A 55 4.34 4.38 7.37
C VAL A 55 4.39 2.99 8.01
N LYS A 56 3.35 2.65 8.76
CA LYS A 56 3.20 1.32 9.38
C LYS A 56 2.20 0.50 8.59
N PHE A 57 2.47 -0.80 8.45
CA PHE A 57 1.58 -1.75 7.80
C PHE A 57 0.95 -2.67 8.83
N LYS A 58 -0.37 -2.87 8.73
CA LYS A 58 -1.13 -3.80 9.54
C LYS A 58 -2.06 -4.64 8.67
N LYS A 59 -2.22 -5.90 9.05
CA LYS A 59 -3.30 -6.75 8.54
C LYS A 59 -4.63 -6.24 9.08
N LEU A 60 -5.62 -6.11 8.22
CA LEU A 60 -7.01 -5.89 8.60
C LEU A 60 -7.65 -7.23 9.00
N GLU A 61 -8.19 -7.30 10.22
CA GLU A 61 -8.76 -8.54 10.77
C GLU A 61 -10.09 -8.94 10.11
N LYS A 62 -10.88 -7.96 9.68
CA LYS A 62 -12.20 -8.16 9.05
C LYS A 62 -12.43 -7.11 7.99
N GLY A 63 -12.82 -7.56 6.80
CA GLY A 63 -13.13 -6.70 5.67
C GLY A 63 -13.14 -7.49 4.38
N THR A 64 -13.58 -6.83 3.32
CA THR A 64 -13.45 -7.26 1.93
C THR A 64 -12.06 -6.90 1.40
N LEU A 65 -11.70 -7.42 0.23
CA LEU A 65 -10.44 -7.14 -0.46
C LEU A 65 -10.18 -5.63 -0.66
N TYR A 66 -11.25 -4.83 -0.72
CA TYR A 66 -11.22 -3.42 -1.06
C TYR A 66 -11.17 -2.49 0.16
N ASP A 67 -11.28 -3.04 1.38
CA ASP A 67 -11.29 -2.28 2.63
C ASP A 67 -9.89 -1.81 3.06
N ILE A 68 -9.10 -1.32 2.09
CA ILE A 68 -7.79 -0.73 2.33
C ILE A 68 -7.99 0.68 2.89
N LYS A 69 -7.37 0.93 4.04
CA LYS A 69 -7.51 2.20 4.77
C LYS A 69 -6.14 2.77 5.07
N PHE A 70 -6.03 4.09 5.02
CA PHE A 70 -4.86 4.81 5.49
C PHE A 70 -5.26 5.85 6.53
N ASN A 71 -4.92 5.59 7.78
CA ASN A 71 -5.25 6.45 8.92
C ASN A 71 -4.00 6.70 9.76
N ASN A 72 -3.69 7.97 10.01
CA ASN A 72 -2.61 8.41 10.91
C ASN A 72 -1.25 7.72 10.66
N GLY A 73 -0.85 7.56 9.39
CA GLY A 73 0.42 6.92 9.03
C GLY A 73 0.39 5.39 9.08
N VAL A 74 -0.79 4.77 9.20
CA VAL A 74 -0.96 3.32 9.18
C VAL A 74 -1.79 2.92 7.98
N ILE A 75 -1.23 2.05 7.13
CA ILE A 75 -1.97 1.35 6.07
C ILE A 75 -2.47 0.02 6.64
N GLU A 76 -3.79 -0.17 6.59
CA GLU A 76 -4.46 -1.42 6.94
C GLU A 76 -4.90 -2.12 5.66
N ILE A 77 -4.42 -3.35 5.46
CA ILE A 77 -4.68 -4.14 4.25
C ILE A 77 -5.28 -5.49 4.66
N PRO A 78 -6.40 -5.92 4.04
CA PRO A 78 -6.92 -7.27 4.21
C PRO A 78 -5.88 -8.35 3.89
N LEU A 79 -5.98 -9.50 4.55
CA LEU A 79 -5.17 -10.67 4.21
C LEU A 79 -5.44 -11.09 2.76
N MET A 80 -4.38 -11.26 2.00
CA MET A 80 -4.41 -11.71 0.61
C MET A 80 -3.74 -13.06 0.47
N LYS A 81 -4.48 -14.02 -0.08
CA LYS A 81 -3.96 -15.34 -0.42
C LYS A 81 -3.64 -15.36 -1.90
N ILE A 82 -2.38 -15.64 -2.23
CA ILE A 82 -1.89 -15.62 -3.61
C ILE A 82 -1.55 -17.05 -4.01
N ASP A 83 -2.33 -17.60 -4.94
CA ASP A 83 -2.18 -18.95 -5.49
C ASP A 83 -2.03 -18.90 -7.02
N GLN A 84 -1.90 -20.08 -7.65
CA GLN A 84 -1.72 -20.21 -9.10
C GLN A 84 -2.88 -19.61 -9.94
N ARG A 85 -4.05 -19.39 -9.34
CA ARG A 85 -5.22 -18.82 -10.01
C ARG A 85 -5.33 -17.31 -9.81
N SER A 86 -4.63 -16.75 -8.82
CA SER A 86 -4.71 -15.32 -8.50
C SER A 86 -4.41 -14.43 -9.71
N GLU A 87 -3.39 -14.76 -10.51
CA GLU A 87 -3.07 -13.98 -11.72
C GLU A 87 -4.24 -13.96 -12.71
N SER A 88 -4.80 -15.13 -13.05
CA SER A 88 -5.87 -15.21 -14.04
C SER A 88 -7.16 -14.55 -13.55
N ILE A 89 -7.48 -14.69 -12.25
CA ILE A 89 -8.59 -13.98 -11.61
C ILE A 89 -8.38 -12.47 -11.72
N CYS A 90 -7.18 -11.98 -11.37
CA CYS A 90 -6.88 -10.55 -11.45
C CYS A 90 -6.99 -10.02 -12.87
N ARG A 91 -6.40 -10.71 -13.87
CA ARG A 91 -6.48 -10.31 -15.28
C ARG A 91 -7.92 -10.24 -15.77
N ASN A 92 -8.72 -11.27 -15.45
CA ASN A 92 -10.11 -11.34 -15.86
C ASN A 92 -10.94 -10.22 -15.23
N MET A 93 -10.74 -9.93 -13.94
CA MET A 93 -11.46 -8.84 -13.25
C MET A 93 -11.08 -7.46 -13.78
N VAL A 94 -9.79 -7.20 -14.02
CA VAL A 94 -9.33 -5.94 -14.64
C VAL A 94 -9.92 -5.79 -16.04
N ALA A 95 -9.88 -6.84 -16.87
CA ALA A 95 -10.50 -6.82 -18.19
C ALA A 95 -12.02 -6.58 -18.08
N TYR A 96 -12.70 -7.26 -17.15
CA TYR A 96 -14.12 -7.05 -16.92
C TYR A 96 -14.43 -5.58 -16.62
N GLU A 97 -13.72 -4.94 -15.69
CA GLU A 97 -13.93 -3.53 -15.38
C GLU A 97 -13.57 -2.58 -16.54
N GLN A 98 -12.56 -2.91 -17.33
CA GLN A 98 -12.14 -2.09 -18.48
C GLN A 98 -13.15 -2.14 -19.63
N TYR A 99 -13.84 -3.27 -19.83
CA TYR A 99 -14.75 -3.49 -20.95
C TYR A 99 -16.23 -3.48 -20.56
N SER A 100 -16.58 -3.44 -19.28
CA SER A 100 -17.98 -3.31 -18.88
C SER A 100 -18.51 -1.91 -19.22
N GLN A 101 -19.69 -1.84 -19.83
CA GLN A 101 -20.39 -0.58 -20.14
C GLN A 101 -20.88 0.15 -18.88
N ASN A 102 -20.77 -0.49 -17.72
CA ASN A 102 -21.22 -0.01 -16.45
C ASN A 102 -20.08 0.79 -15.83
N ASN A 103 -20.18 2.12 -15.87
CA ASN A 103 -19.26 3.11 -15.27
C ASN A 103 -19.13 3.02 -13.73
N HIS A 104 -19.52 1.89 -13.12
CA HIS A 104 -19.21 1.63 -11.72
C HIS A 104 -17.69 1.66 -11.58
N PHE A 105 -17.23 2.47 -10.62
CA PHE A 105 -15.83 2.77 -10.35
C PHE A 105 -14.95 1.54 -10.52
N LYS A 106 -13.78 1.67 -11.16
CA LYS A 106 -12.86 0.56 -11.43
C LYS A 106 -12.14 0.11 -10.15
N VAL A 107 -12.89 -0.42 -9.18
CA VAL A 107 -12.45 -0.69 -7.80
C VAL A 107 -11.38 -1.78 -7.78
N TYR A 108 -11.57 -2.85 -8.54
CA TYR A 108 -10.62 -3.93 -8.67
C TYR A 108 -9.33 -3.49 -9.38
N THR A 109 -9.44 -2.71 -10.45
CA THR A 109 -8.31 -2.12 -11.16
C THR A 109 -7.51 -1.22 -10.24
N GLY A 110 -8.19 -0.34 -9.47
CA GLY A 110 -7.53 0.51 -8.47
C GLY A 110 -6.83 -0.31 -7.37
N PHE A 111 -7.45 -1.38 -6.90
CA PHE A 111 -6.85 -2.31 -5.93
C PHE A 111 -5.59 -2.98 -6.51
N VAL A 112 -5.68 -3.53 -7.71
CA VAL A 112 -4.55 -4.20 -8.39
C VAL A 112 -3.39 -3.22 -8.59
N SER A 113 -3.68 -1.99 -9.03
CA SER A 113 -2.65 -0.96 -9.19
C SER A 113 -2.01 -0.57 -7.86
N PHE A 114 -2.80 -0.36 -6.79
CA PHE A 114 -2.27 -0.07 -5.46
C PHE A 114 -1.31 -1.17 -4.98
N MET A 115 -1.74 -2.43 -5.12
CA MET A 115 -0.92 -3.58 -4.74
C MET A 115 0.31 -3.73 -5.63
N GLY A 116 0.22 -3.38 -6.92
CA GLY A 116 1.34 -3.31 -7.86
C GLY A 116 2.43 -2.34 -7.42
N TYR A 117 2.06 -1.14 -6.95
CA TYR A 117 3.04 -0.20 -6.39
C TYR A 117 3.67 -0.73 -5.10
N LEU A 118 2.86 -1.28 -4.19
CA LEU A 118 3.38 -1.79 -2.92
C LEU A 118 4.36 -2.96 -3.11
N MET A 119 4.09 -3.86 -4.05
CA MET A 119 4.86 -5.10 -4.29
C MET A 119 5.79 -4.99 -5.50
N ASN A 120 6.51 -3.86 -5.60
CA ASN A 120 7.39 -3.58 -6.73
C ASN A 120 8.61 -4.54 -6.83
N SER A 121 9.02 -5.16 -5.71
CA SER A 121 10.12 -6.12 -5.65
C SER A 121 9.79 -7.35 -4.79
N PRO A 122 10.55 -8.45 -4.91
CA PRO A 122 10.38 -9.63 -4.05
C PRO A 122 10.56 -9.30 -2.56
N LYS A 123 11.41 -8.31 -2.23
CA LYS A 123 11.61 -7.86 -0.84
C LYS A 123 10.37 -7.18 -0.27
N ASP A 124 9.62 -6.44 -1.10
CA ASP A 124 8.37 -5.81 -0.67
C ASP A 124 7.30 -6.88 -0.37
N VAL A 125 7.22 -7.92 -1.21
CA VAL A 125 6.34 -9.06 -0.98
C VAL A 125 6.71 -9.77 0.31
N GLU A 126 8.01 -10.07 0.50
CA GLU A 126 8.50 -10.70 1.72
C GLU A 126 8.15 -9.86 2.96
N PHE A 127 8.33 -8.54 2.88
CA PHE A 127 7.97 -7.62 3.96
C PHE A 127 6.49 -7.70 4.33
N LEU A 128 5.59 -7.66 3.35
CA LEU A 128 4.14 -7.75 3.58
C LEU A 128 3.72 -9.14 4.06
N ARG A 129 4.38 -10.20 3.59
CA ARG A 129 4.20 -11.59 4.06
C ARG A 129 4.57 -11.74 5.53
N ARG A 130 5.71 -11.19 5.95
CA ARG A 130 6.14 -11.16 7.36
C ARG A 130 5.18 -10.39 8.27
N ARG A 131 4.40 -9.46 7.71
CA ARG A 131 3.31 -8.73 8.40
C ARG A 131 1.97 -9.49 8.42
N GLY A 132 1.91 -10.68 7.83
CA GLY A 132 0.69 -11.47 7.70
C GLY A 132 -0.34 -10.88 6.73
N ILE A 133 0.06 -9.90 5.91
CA ILE A 133 -0.82 -9.28 4.90
C ILE A 133 -0.90 -10.18 3.66
N ILE A 134 0.21 -10.87 3.33
CA ILE A 134 0.27 -11.80 2.20
C ILE A 134 0.49 -13.22 2.71
N GLU A 135 -0.31 -14.15 2.22
CA GLU A 135 -0.04 -15.58 2.25
C GLU A 135 0.34 -16.03 0.83
N ASN A 136 1.61 -16.34 0.64
CA ASN A 136 2.15 -16.77 -0.65
C ASN A 136 2.08 -18.30 -0.79
N PHE A 137 1.24 -18.80 -1.69
CA PHE A 137 1.11 -20.21 -2.06
C PHE A 137 1.79 -20.54 -3.41
N LEU A 138 2.46 -19.58 -4.05
CA LEU A 138 3.28 -19.82 -5.24
C LEU A 138 4.67 -20.40 -4.91
N GLY A 139 5.11 -20.24 -3.66
CA GLY A 139 6.40 -20.73 -3.17
C GLY A 139 7.58 -19.80 -3.47
N ASP A 140 7.36 -18.72 -4.21
CA ASP A 140 8.37 -17.73 -4.55
C ASP A 140 7.79 -16.31 -4.49
N ASP A 141 8.48 -15.42 -3.77
CA ASP A 141 8.08 -14.02 -3.61
C ASP A 141 8.35 -13.20 -4.90
N GLU A 142 9.27 -13.66 -5.76
CA GLU A 142 9.52 -13.04 -7.08
C GLU A 142 8.36 -13.24 -8.04
N ALA A 143 7.81 -14.46 -8.11
CA ALA A 143 6.60 -14.75 -8.85
C ALA A 143 5.43 -13.81 -8.47
N VAL A 144 5.22 -13.57 -7.17
CA VAL A 144 4.18 -12.66 -6.68
C VAL A 144 4.42 -11.23 -7.15
N SER A 145 5.63 -10.70 -6.96
CA SER A 145 5.96 -9.32 -7.36
C SER A 145 5.79 -9.12 -8.87
N THR A 146 6.15 -10.13 -9.67
CA THR A 146 6.02 -10.10 -11.14
C THR A 146 4.57 -10.05 -11.59
N ILE A 147 3.69 -10.84 -10.97
CA ILE A 147 2.26 -10.84 -11.27
C ILE A 147 1.68 -9.43 -11.09
N PHE A 148 1.88 -8.83 -9.91
CA PHE A 148 1.26 -7.55 -9.58
C PHE A 148 1.90 -6.36 -10.29
N LYS A 149 3.20 -6.41 -10.56
CA LYS A 149 3.88 -5.43 -11.41
C LYS A 149 3.30 -5.42 -12.83
N ASN A 150 3.21 -6.60 -13.46
CA ASN A 150 2.67 -6.73 -14.82
C ASN A 150 1.18 -6.35 -14.89
N LEU A 151 0.42 -6.61 -13.82
CA LEU A 151 -0.99 -6.24 -13.74
C LEU A 151 -1.17 -4.72 -13.52
N GLY A 152 -0.33 -4.10 -12.68
CA GLY A 152 -0.38 -2.69 -12.35
C GLY A 152 -0.03 -1.80 -13.55
N ASP A 153 0.97 -2.18 -14.35
CA ASP A 153 1.42 -1.41 -15.53
C ASP A 153 0.36 -1.33 -16.64
N ASN A 154 -0.53 -2.32 -16.72
CA ASN A 154 -1.57 -2.43 -17.76
C ASN A 154 -2.94 -1.88 -17.33
N ALA A 155 -3.04 -1.37 -16.10
CA ALA A 155 -4.28 -0.94 -15.49
C ALA A 155 -4.49 0.59 -15.63
N ILE A 156 -5.43 1.01 -16.49
CA ILE A 156 -5.86 2.42 -16.56
C ILE A 156 -6.76 2.73 -15.35
N VAL A 157 -6.20 3.40 -14.35
CA VAL A 157 -6.89 3.68 -13.07
C VAL A 157 -7.78 4.92 -13.19
N PHE A 158 -9.08 4.73 -12.99
CA PHE A 158 -9.98 5.80 -12.55
C PHE A 158 -10.87 5.26 -11.44
N ASN A 159 -10.41 5.41 -10.19
CA ASN A 159 -11.17 5.08 -9.00
C ASN A 159 -10.91 6.13 -7.90
N LEU A 160 -11.97 6.77 -7.41
CA LEU A 160 -11.88 7.87 -6.45
C LEU A 160 -11.41 7.45 -5.06
N HIS A 161 -11.81 6.25 -4.59
CA HIS A 161 -11.39 5.71 -3.30
C HIS A 161 -9.86 5.52 -3.27
N PHE A 162 -9.33 4.89 -4.31
CA PHE A 162 -7.88 4.73 -4.45
C PHE A 162 -7.16 6.05 -4.72
N ALA A 163 -7.78 7.00 -5.44
CA ALA A 163 -7.21 8.33 -5.62
C ALA A 163 -7.03 9.08 -4.29
N GLU A 164 -8.04 9.05 -3.42
CA GLU A 164 -7.94 9.65 -2.08
C GLU A 164 -6.90 8.94 -1.22
N LEU A 165 -6.87 7.59 -1.26
CA LEU A 165 -5.86 6.80 -0.57
C LEU A 165 -4.45 7.20 -0.99
N PHE A 166 -4.18 7.28 -2.31
CA PHE A 166 -2.88 7.66 -2.87
C PHE A 166 -2.48 9.06 -2.41
N ARG A 167 -3.41 10.03 -2.51
CA ARG A 167 -3.18 11.41 -2.05
C ARG A 167 -2.82 11.46 -0.57
N ASN A 168 -3.56 10.73 0.27
CA ASN A 168 -3.31 10.75 1.71
C ASN A 168 -1.95 10.12 2.06
N VAL A 169 -1.59 9.01 1.40
CA VAL A 169 -0.27 8.37 1.55
C VAL A 169 0.85 9.29 1.09
N ASN A 170 0.74 9.87 -0.12
CA ASN A 170 1.75 10.77 -0.66
C ASN A 170 1.88 12.05 0.17
N LYS A 171 0.77 12.63 0.62
CA LYS A 171 0.76 13.79 1.53
C LYS A 171 1.44 13.46 2.86
N HIS A 172 1.29 12.25 3.39
CA HIS A 172 1.99 11.83 4.59
C HIS A 172 3.50 11.75 4.31
N CYS A 173 3.92 11.07 3.25
CA CYS A 173 5.33 10.89 2.90
C CYS A 173 6.02 12.22 2.56
N GLY A 174 5.32 13.16 1.93
CA GLY A 174 5.82 14.49 1.58
C GLY A 174 5.95 15.46 2.76
N ARG A 175 5.50 15.11 3.98
CA ARG A 175 5.74 15.95 5.17
C ARG A 175 7.23 16.03 5.43
N ARG A 176 7.76 17.24 5.67
CA ARG A 176 9.19 17.52 5.91
C ARG A 176 9.88 16.55 6.88
N GLN A 177 9.17 16.12 7.93
CA GLN A 177 9.70 15.16 8.91
C GLN A 177 9.95 13.78 8.32
N ASN A 178 9.07 13.28 7.44
CA ASN A 178 9.19 11.97 6.82
C ASN A 178 10.29 11.94 5.75
N VAL A 179 10.42 13.03 4.98
CA VAL A 179 11.55 13.22 4.06
C VAL A 179 12.88 13.30 4.83
N TRP A 180 12.90 13.99 5.98
CA TRP A 180 14.10 14.09 6.80
C TRP A 180 14.49 12.75 7.44
N ILE A 181 13.51 11.98 7.93
CA ILE A 181 13.72 10.62 8.46
C ILE A 181 14.21 9.68 7.36
N ALA A 182 13.59 9.71 6.17
CA ALA A 182 14.02 8.89 5.03
C ALA A 182 15.46 9.22 4.63
N ASN A 183 15.80 10.51 4.52
CA ASN A 183 17.17 10.96 4.22
C ASN A 183 18.17 10.58 5.33
N LEU A 184 17.81 10.71 6.61
CA LEU A 184 18.65 10.28 7.73
C LEU A 184 18.91 8.77 7.68
N LYS A 185 17.86 7.97 7.46
CA LYS A 185 17.98 6.52 7.37
C LYS A 185 18.86 6.12 6.17
N HIS A 186 18.61 6.71 5.01
CA HIS A 186 19.31 6.37 3.78
C HIS A 186 20.78 6.82 3.77
N ASN A 187 21.08 8.03 4.25
CA ASN A 187 22.45 8.55 4.19
C ASN A 187 23.30 8.16 5.41
N TYR A 188 22.67 7.94 6.56
CA TYR A 188 23.37 7.82 7.83
C TYR A 188 23.36 6.39 8.40
N PHE A 189 22.31 5.61 8.14
CA PHE A 189 22.18 4.24 8.63
C PHE A 189 22.40 3.16 7.56
N SER A 190 22.64 3.53 6.30
CA SER A 190 22.97 2.57 5.23
C SER A 190 24.40 2.04 5.31
N SER A 191 25.32 2.80 5.91
CA SER A 191 26.71 2.42 6.11
C SER A 191 26.96 2.13 7.59
N PRO A 192 27.42 0.91 7.96
CA PRO A 192 27.78 0.57 9.33
C PRO A 192 28.77 1.56 9.95
N TRP A 193 29.69 2.08 9.14
CA TRP A 193 30.72 3.04 9.56
C TRP A 193 30.16 4.44 9.85
N ALA A 194 29.16 4.89 9.11
CA ALA A 194 28.49 6.16 9.36
C ALA A 194 27.76 6.12 10.72
N PHE A 195 27.12 4.99 11.04
CA PHE A 195 26.47 4.79 12.33
C PHE A 195 27.46 4.78 13.51
N ILE A 196 28.59 4.08 13.38
CA ILE A 196 29.64 4.08 14.42
C ILE A 196 30.19 5.49 14.63
N SER A 197 30.45 6.22 13.55
CA SER A 197 30.97 7.60 13.61
C SER A 197 30.01 8.55 14.32
N PHE A 198 28.70 8.39 14.09
CA PHE A 198 27.67 9.13 14.81
C PHE A 198 27.71 8.86 16.31
N LEU A 199 27.80 7.59 16.70
CA LEU A 199 27.80 7.19 18.09
C LEU A 199 29.02 7.74 18.84
N ALA A 200 30.18 7.72 18.18
CA ALA A 200 31.40 8.34 18.69
C ALA A 200 31.25 9.86 18.84
N ALA A 201 30.70 10.56 17.85
CA ALA A 201 30.47 12.01 17.93
C ALA A 201 29.46 12.37 19.04
N ALA A 202 28.37 11.62 19.18
CA ALA A 202 27.35 11.84 20.20
C ALA A 202 27.88 11.60 21.62
N THR A 203 28.70 10.55 21.81
CA THR A 203 29.36 10.29 23.10
C THR A 203 30.37 11.37 23.45
N LEU A 204 31.18 11.85 22.51
CA LEU A 204 32.08 12.99 22.71
C LEU A 204 31.33 14.29 23.05
N LEU A 205 30.19 14.54 22.41
CA LEU A 205 29.33 15.69 22.73
C LEU A 205 28.74 15.60 24.15
N LEU A 206 28.26 14.44 24.55
CA LEU A 206 27.77 14.23 25.92
C LEU A 206 28.90 14.41 26.94
N LEU A 207 30.08 13.88 26.64
CA LEU A 207 31.26 14.03 27.51
C LEU A 207 31.65 15.50 27.67
N THR A 208 31.71 16.26 26.56
CA THR A 208 32.05 17.69 26.59
C THR A 208 30.99 18.51 27.32
N LEU A 209 29.70 18.21 27.16
CA LEU A 209 28.63 18.86 27.94
C LEU A 209 28.79 18.59 29.44
N THR A 210 29.02 17.34 29.84
CA THR A 210 29.24 17.01 31.26
C THR A 210 30.47 17.73 31.82
N HIS A 211 31.59 17.70 31.11
CA HIS A 211 32.82 18.39 31.51
C HIS A 211 32.61 19.91 31.68
N THR A 212 31.88 20.53 30.74
CA THR A 212 31.58 21.97 30.80
C THR A 212 30.69 22.31 31.99
N ILE A 213 29.68 21.49 32.29
CA ILE A 213 28.80 21.67 33.45
C ILE A 213 29.60 21.53 34.76
N PHE A 214 30.43 20.50 34.89
CA PHE A 214 31.29 20.32 36.07
C PHE A 214 32.28 21.48 36.24
N SER A 215 32.86 21.99 35.14
CA SER A 215 33.80 23.11 35.18
C SER A 215 33.16 24.45 35.53
N ILE A 216 31.84 24.60 35.38
CA ILE A 216 31.08 25.80 35.78
C ILE A 216 30.58 25.68 37.23
N LEU A 217 30.31 24.45 37.71
CA LEU A 217 29.84 24.17 39.06
C LEU A 217 30.95 24.02 40.11
N SER A 218 32.20 23.82 39.66
CA SER A 218 33.42 23.80 40.48
C SER A 218 34.03 25.18 40.65
#